data_AF-C9DTW1-F1
#
_entry.id   AF-C9DTW1-F1
#
_cell.length_a   1.000
_cell.length_b   1.000
_cell.length_c   1.000
_cell.angle_alpha   90.00
_cell.angle_beta   90.00
_cell.angle_gamma   90.00
#
_symmetry.space_group_name_H-M   'P 1'
#
loop_
_entity.id
_entity.type
_entity.pdbx_description
1 polymer ?
#
loop_
_entity_poly.entity_id
_entity_poly.type
_entity_poly.pdbx_seq_one_letter_code
_entity_poly.pdbx_strand_id
1 'polypeptide(L)'
;ELRPIIQIDGGKLMSSDINELYRRVIYRNNTLIDLLTTSRSTPGELVMCQEKLVQEAVDTLLDNGIRGQPMRDGHNKVYKSFSDIIEGKEGRFRETLLGKRVDYSGRSVIVVGPSLSLHRCGLPREIAIELFQTFVIRGLIRKHFASNIGVAKSKIREKEPIVWEILQEVMQGHPVLLNRAPTLHRLGIQAFQPILVEGRAICLHPLVCKGFNADFDGDQMAVHVPLSLEAQAEARLLMFSHTNL
;
A
#
# COMPACT_ATOMS: atom_id res chain seq x y z
N GLU A 1 10.98 -12.02 -4.59
CA GLU A 1 11.58 -12.11 -5.95
C GLU A 1 11.17 -10.90 -6.79
N LEU A 2 12.01 -10.41 -7.71
CA LEU A 2 11.76 -9.17 -8.47
C LEU A 2 11.09 -9.38 -9.84
N ARG A 3 11.16 -10.60 -10.40
CA ARG A 3 10.64 -10.96 -11.73
C ARG A 3 9.92 -12.33 -11.68
N PRO A 4 8.85 -12.44 -10.88
CA PRO A 4 8.23 -13.74 -10.58
C PRO A 4 7.54 -14.34 -11.81
N ILE A 5 7.42 -15.67 -11.79
CA ILE A 5 6.54 -16.44 -12.67
C ILE A 5 5.51 -17.10 -11.77
N ILE A 6 4.25 -16.78 -11.96
CA ILE A 6 3.16 -17.19 -11.07
C ILE A 6 2.16 -17.98 -11.89
N GLN A 7 1.77 -19.15 -11.37
CA GLN A 7 0.66 -19.90 -11.91
C GLN A 7 -0.64 -19.38 -11.30
N ILE A 8 -1.59 -19.02 -12.15
CA ILE A 8 -2.93 -18.57 -11.75
C ILE A 8 -3.90 -19.73 -11.91
N ASP A 9 -4.98 -19.68 -11.12
CA ASP A 9 -6.12 -20.57 -11.23
C ASP A 9 -6.55 -20.73 -12.70
N GLY A 10 -6.73 -22.00 -13.11
CA GLY A 10 -6.95 -22.36 -14.53
C GLY A 10 -5.67 -22.71 -15.30
N GLY A 11 -4.52 -22.81 -14.63
CA GLY A 11 -3.28 -23.33 -15.23
C GLY A 11 -2.53 -22.32 -16.10
N LYS A 12 -3.01 -21.07 -16.19
CA LYS A 12 -2.34 -20.00 -16.93
C LYS A 12 -1.11 -19.50 -16.17
N LEU A 13 0.03 -19.45 -16.85
CA LEU A 13 1.24 -18.83 -16.31
C LEU A 13 1.23 -17.32 -16.61
N MET A 14 1.47 -16.51 -15.59
CA MET A 14 1.79 -15.10 -15.72
C MET A 14 3.26 -14.87 -15.37
N SER A 15 3.95 -14.13 -16.23
CA SER A 15 5.36 -13.81 -16.08
C SER A 15 5.56 -12.30 -16.22
N SER A 16 6.56 -11.77 -15.53
CA SER A 16 7.00 -10.39 -15.72
C SER A 16 7.50 -10.15 -17.15
N ASP A 17 7.16 -9.01 -17.73
CA ASP A 17 7.64 -8.55 -19.06
C ASP A 17 9.17 -8.62 -19.16
N ILE A 18 9.89 -8.35 -18.06
CA ILE A 18 11.36 -8.44 -17.96
C ILE A 18 11.89 -9.85 -18.27
N ASN A 19 11.16 -10.91 -17.91
CA ASN A 19 11.59 -12.28 -18.21
C ASN A 19 11.60 -12.55 -19.72
N GLU A 20 10.65 -11.97 -20.47
CA GLU A 20 10.61 -12.10 -21.92
C GLU A 20 11.75 -11.32 -22.59
N LEU A 21 12.05 -10.11 -22.10
CA LEU A 21 13.18 -9.32 -22.57
C LEU A 21 14.52 -10.03 -22.29
N TYR A 22 14.71 -10.61 -21.11
CA TYR A 22 15.86 -11.44 -20.79
C TYR A 22 15.97 -12.67 -21.70
N ARG A 23 14.86 -13.38 -21.92
CA ARG A 23 14.84 -14.56 -22.81
C ARG A 23 15.34 -14.21 -24.20
N ARG A 24 14.96 -13.04 -24.72
CA ARG A 24 15.39 -12.55 -26.03
C ARG A 24 16.88 -12.24 -26.08
N VAL A 25 17.42 -11.55 -25.07
CA VAL A 25 18.87 -11.27 -24.97
C VAL A 25 19.66 -12.58 -24.95
N ILE A 26 19.26 -13.53 -24.10
CA ILE A 26 19.91 -14.85 -23.99
C ILE A 26 19.87 -15.59 -25.33
N TYR A 27 18.70 -15.63 -25.97
CA TYR A 27 18.54 -16.31 -27.26
C TYR A 27 19.44 -15.72 -28.36
N ARG A 28 19.48 -14.39 -28.49
CA ARG A 28 20.32 -13.70 -29.47
C ARG A 28 21.81 -13.91 -29.19
N ASN A 29 22.21 -13.83 -27.92
CA ASN A 29 23.58 -14.06 -27.51
C ASN A 29 24.04 -15.50 -27.80
N ASN A 30 23.21 -16.50 -27.49
CA ASN A 30 23.54 -17.90 -27.79
C ASN A 30 23.64 -18.14 -29.30
N THR A 31 22.74 -17.53 -30.09
CA THR A 31 22.80 -17.62 -31.56
C THR A 31 24.10 -17.02 -32.11
N LEU A 32 24.58 -15.91 -31.54
CA LEU A 32 25.86 -15.30 -31.92
C LEU A 32 27.04 -16.21 -31.52
N ILE A 33 27.03 -16.79 -30.31
CA ILE A 33 28.07 -17.74 -29.87
C ILE A 33 28.13 -18.97 -30.78
N ASP A 34 26.97 -19.55 -31.12
CA ASP A 34 26.88 -20.71 -32.00
C ASP A 34 27.43 -20.39 -33.41
N LEU A 35 27.14 -19.18 -33.93
CA LEU A 35 27.66 -18.70 -35.21
C LEU A 35 29.20 -18.55 -35.19
N LEU A 36 29.75 -18.01 -34.11
CA LEU A 36 31.20 -17.83 -33.96
C LEU A 36 31.95 -19.15 -33.78
N THR A 37 31.32 -20.14 -33.14
CA THR A 37 31.95 -21.45 -32.86
C THR A 37 31.84 -22.43 -34.02
N THR A 38 30.75 -22.39 -34.79
CA THR A 38 30.46 -23.37 -35.84
C THR A 38 31.19 -23.06 -37.15
N SER A 39 31.44 -21.78 -37.46
CA SER A 39 31.90 -21.39 -38.80
C SER A 39 33.27 -20.69 -38.79
N ARG A 40 34.33 -21.46 -39.13
CA ARG A 40 35.72 -20.97 -39.33
C ARG A 40 35.87 -19.86 -40.37
N SER A 41 34.87 -19.65 -41.22
CA SER A 41 34.87 -18.66 -42.31
C SER A 41 33.50 -17.97 -42.40
N THR A 42 32.97 -17.52 -41.25
CA THR A 42 31.75 -16.69 -41.22
C THR A 42 32.06 -15.32 -41.83
N PRO A 43 31.27 -14.85 -42.83
CA PRO A 43 31.36 -13.48 -43.31
C PRO A 43 31.21 -12.46 -42.18
N GLY A 44 32.11 -11.49 -42.09
CA GLY A 44 32.08 -10.45 -41.04
C GLY A 44 30.77 -9.66 -41.01
N GLU A 45 30.12 -9.49 -42.17
CA GLU A 45 28.82 -8.82 -42.28
C GLU A 45 27.70 -9.56 -41.53
N LEU A 46 27.72 -10.90 -41.51
CA LEU A 46 26.72 -11.69 -40.79
C LEU A 46 26.93 -11.61 -39.28
N VAL A 47 28.19 -11.58 -38.83
CA VAL A 47 28.53 -11.37 -37.41
C VAL A 47 28.06 -9.99 -36.96
N MET A 48 28.38 -8.94 -37.71
CA MET A 48 27.93 -7.57 -37.45
C MET A 48 26.39 -7.46 -37.36
N CYS A 49 25.68 -8.19 -38.21
CA CYS A 49 24.22 -8.25 -38.17
C CYS A 49 23.70 -8.89 -36.87
N GLN A 50 24.28 -10.00 -36.41
CA GLN A 50 23.90 -10.63 -35.15
C GLN A 50 24.28 -9.78 -33.93
N GLU A 51 25.45 -9.15 -33.93
CA GLU A 51 25.87 -8.21 -32.89
C GLU A 51 24.87 -7.06 -32.74
N LYS A 52 24.40 -6.50 -33.87
CA LYS A 52 23.36 -5.47 -33.87
C LYS A 52 22.06 -5.96 -33.23
N LEU A 53 21.63 -7.19 -33.51
CA LEU A 53 20.42 -7.77 -32.91
C LEU A 53 20.55 -8.01 -31.40
N VAL A 54 21.76 -8.36 -30.92
CA VAL A 54 22.04 -8.46 -29.48
C VAL A 54 21.97 -7.07 -28.85
N GLN A 55 22.60 -6.05 -29.47
CA GLN A 55 22.55 -4.67 -28.99
C GLN A 55 21.11 -4.17 -28.90
N GLU A 56 20.28 -4.38 -29.92
CA GLU A 56 18.86 -4.01 -29.92
C GLU A 56 18.08 -4.72 -28.81
N ALA A 57 18.37 -6.00 -28.54
CA ALA A 57 17.73 -6.74 -27.45
C ALA A 57 18.12 -6.19 -26.07
N VAL A 58 19.40 -5.82 -25.88
CA VAL A 58 19.89 -5.22 -24.63
C VAL A 58 19.30 -3.82 -24.45
N ASP A 59 19.27 -3.01 -25.51
CA ASP A 59 18.66 -1.67 -25.47
C ASP A 59 17.18 -1.76 -25.08
N THR A 60 16.43 -2.70 -25.67
CA THR A 60 15.03 -2.95 -25.32
C THR A 60 14.84 -3.39 -23.86
N LEU A 61 15.77 -4.21 -23.33
CA LEU A 61 15.73 -4.65 -21.93
C LEU A 61 15.92 -3.48 -20.95
N LEU A 62 16.84 -2.57 -21.27
CA LEU A 62 17.14 -1.41 -20.44
C LEU A 62 16.04 -0.34 -20.59
N ASP A 63 15.78 0.09 -21.82
CA ASP A 63 14.86 1.17 -22.18
C ASP A 63 14.11 0.84 -23.48
N ASN A 64 12.87 0.34 -23.33
CA ASN A 64 12.04 -0.08 -24.44
C ASN A 64 11.38 1.13 -25.13
N GLY A 65 12.16 1.81 -25.96
CA GLY A 65 11.70 2.98 -26.72
C GLY A 65 12.84 3.90 -27.16
N ILE A 66 14.04 3.72 -26.59
CA ILE A 66 15.19 4.60 -26.85
C ILE A 66 15.60 4.69 -28.32
N ARG A 67 15.36 3.65 -29.13
CA ARG A 67 15.68 3.60 -30.57
C ARG A 67 14.49 3.69 -31.52
N GLY A 68 13.33 4.15 -31.04
CA GLY A 68 12.14 4.34 -31.89
C GLY A 68 10.96 3.48 -31.48
N GLN A 69 10.48 2.60 -32.37
CA GLN A 69 9.25 1.85 -32.12
C GLN A 69 9.44 0.84 -30.98
N PRO A 70 8.67 0.95 -29.88
CA PRO A 70 8.84 0.07 -28.74
C PRO A 70 8.38 -1.35 -29.08
N MET A 71 9.06 -2.33 -28.51
CA MET A 71 8.72 -3.74 -28.66
C MET A 71 7.41 -4.05 -27.94
N ARG A 72 6.56 -4.84 -28.60
CA ARG A 72 5.23 -5.21 -28.14
C ARG A 72 5.05 -6.72 -28.12
N ASP A 73 4.13 -7.18 -27.29
CA ASP A 73 3.69 -8.57 -27.23
C ASP A 73 2.69 -8.91 -28.36
N GLY A 74 2.23 -10.16 -28.39
CA GLY A 74 1.23 -10.63 -29.35
C GLY A 74 -0.16 -9.98 -29.22
N HIS A 75 -0.41 -9.25 -28.12
CA HIS A 75 -1.62 -8.48 -27.87
C HIS A 75 -1.41 -6.97 -28.08
N ASN A 76 -0.31 -6.58 -28.75
CA ASN A 76 0.04 -5.19 -29.03
C ASN A 76 0.30 -4.34 -27.77
N LYS A 77 0.55 -4.97 -26.62
CA LYS A 77 0.97 -4.31 -25.38
C LYS A 77 2.48 -4.12 -25.38
N VAL A 78 2.94 -2.92 -25.04
CA VAL A 78 4.37 -2.61 -24.90
C VAL A 78 4.94 -3.33 -23.68
N TYR A 79 6.08 -4.01 -23.84
CA TYR A 79 6.79 -4.62 -22.72
C TYR A 79 7.39 -3.54 -21.82
N LYS A 80 7.22 -3.65 -20.49
CA LYS A 80 7.89 -2.76 -19.54
C LYS A 80 9.37 -3.12 -19.39
N SER A 81 10.28 -2.17 -19.66
CA SER A 81 11.72 -2.31 -19.47
C SER A 81 12.16 -1.98 -18.04
N PHE A 82 13.47 -2.00 -17.77
CA PHE A 82 14.01 -1.58 -16.48
C PHE A 82 13.72 -0.10 -16.18
N SER A 83 13.91 0.79 -17.16
CA SER A 83 13.58 2.22 -17.00
C SER A 83 12.10 2.41 -16.64
N ASP A 84 11.19 1.72 -17.33
CA ASP A 84 9.74 1.80 -17.07
C ASP A 84 9.33 1.34 -15.67
N ILE A 85 10.08 0.39 -15.09
CA ILE A 85 9.83 -0.08 -13.72
C ILE A 85 10.19 0.99 -12.70
N ILE A 86 11.13 1.86 -13.02
CA ILE A 86 11.65 2.88 -12.13
C ILE A 86 10.85 4.18 -12.28
N GLU A 87 10.58 4.57 -13.52
CA GLU A 87 9.99 5.86 -13.89
C GLU A 87 8.45 5.85 -13.93
N GLY A 88 7.87 7.04 -14.05
CA GLY A 88 6.43 7.20 -14.18
C GLY A 88 5.65 7.07 -12.85
N LYS A 89 4.32 7.20 -12.95
CA LYS A 89 3.41 7.18 -11.78
C LYS A 89 3.32 5.79 -11.14
N GLU A 90 3.35 4.74 -11.96
CA GLU A 90 3.39 3.32 -11.55
C GLU A 90 4.83 2.83 -11.33
N GLY A 91 5.81 3.73 -11.39
CA GLY A 91 7.21 3.40 -11.14
C GLY A 91 7.49 3.18 -9.67
N ARG A 92 8.57 2.43 -9.39
CA ARG A 92 9.03 2.08 -8.04
C ARG A 92 9.15 3.30 -7.12
N PHE A 93 9.67 4.42 -7.61
CA PHE A 93 9.87 5.62 -6.78
C PHE A 93 8.55 6.20 -6.28
N ARG A 94 7.58 6.39 -7.16
CA ARG A 94 6.33 7.08 -6.82
C ARG A 94 5.32 6.15 -6.15
N GLU A 95 5.20 4.93 -6.63
CA GLU A 95 4.17 4.00 -6.14
C GLU A 95 4.61 3.21 -4.91
N THR A 96 5.90 2.87 -4.80
CA THR A 96 6.40 1.94 -3.76
C THR A 96 7.32 2.58 -2.73
N LEU A 97 8.08 3.63 -3.09
CA LEU A 97 9.00 4.28 -2.14
C LEU A 97 8.32 5.44 -1.40
N LEU A 98 7.71 6.39 -2.12
CA LEU A 98 7.04 7.55 -1.54
C LEU A 98 5.65 7.21 -0.98
N GLY A 99 4.92 6.33 -1.66
CA GLY A 99 3.65 5.76 -1.18
C GLY A 99 3.84 4.30 -0.79
N LYS A 100 3.21 3.87 0.31
CA LYS A 100 3.14 2.46 0.69
C LYS A 100 1.78 2.15 1.27
N ARG A 101 1.34 0.91 1.08
CA ARG A 101 0.25 0.34 1.89
C ARG A 101 0.79 0.13 3.30
N VAL A 102 -0.02 0.47 4.30
CA VAL A 102 0.38 0.45 5.70
C VAL A 102 -0.61 -0.38 6.51
N ASP A 103 -0.08 -1.17 7.44
CA ASP A 103 -0.89 -1.88 8.44
C ASP A 103 -1.48 -0.90 9.47
N TYR A 104 -2.32 -1.41 10.37
CA TYR A 104 -3.01 -0.60 11.39
C TYR A 104 -3.75 0.60 10.79
N SER A 105 -4.38 0.37 9.63
CA SER A 105 -5.17 1.35 8.92
C SER A 105 -6.52 0.78 8.46
N GLY A 106 -7.50 1.66 8.32
CA GLY A 106 -8.86 1.33 7.90
C GLY A 106 -9.48 2.48 7.11
N ARG A 107 -10.65 2.25 6.52
CA ARG A 107 -11.41 3.29 5.81
C ARG A 107 -12.90 3.05 5.99
N SER A 108 -13.67 4.12 6.17
CA SER A 108 -15.13 4.07 6.10
C SER A 108 -15.71 5.40 5.64
N VAL A 109 -17.00 5.39 5.33
CA VAL A 109 -17.81 6.58 5.05
C VAL A 109 -17.86 7.46 6.31
N ILE A 110 -17.81 8.77 6.12
CA ILE A 110 -17.95 9.74 7.21
C ILE A 110 -19.40 10.20 7.37
N VAL A 111 -19.78 10.45 8.62
CA VAL A 111 -21.07 11.07 8.99
C VAL A 111 -20.82 12.21 9.97
N VAL A 112 -21.76 13.14 10.04
CA VAL A 112 -21.64 14.30 10.94
C VAL A 112 -21.79 13.86 12.40
N GLY A 113 -20.84 14.26 13.25
CA GLY A 113 -20.87 14.04 14.70
C GLY A 113 -20.98 15.37 15.46
N PRO A 114 -22.18 16.00 15.52
CA PRO A 114 -22.33 17.34 16.08
C PRO A 114 -22.16 17.39 17.61
N SER A 115 -22.34 16.27 18.31
CA SER A 115 -22.15 16.15 19.75
C SER A 115 -20.70 15.88 20.16
N LEU A 116 -19.80 15.68 19.18
CA LEU A 116 -18.38 15.46 19.47
C LEU A 116 -17.74 16.76 19.93
N SER A 117 -16.75 16.66 20.81
CA SER A 117 -15.81 17.76 21.00
C SER A 117 -14.88 17.86 19.79
N LEU A 118 -14.35 19.06 19.49
CA LEU A 118 -13.48 19.30 18.32
C LEU A 118 -12.33 18.30 18.19
N HIS A 119 -11.77 17.87 19.33
CA HIS A 119 -10.64 16.95 19.42
C HIS A 119 -11.01 15.46 19.37
N ARG A 120 -12.29 15.12 19.18
CA ARG A 120 -12.78 13.73 19.19
C ARG A 120 -13.32 13.33 17.82
N CYS A 121 -13.20 12.05 17.52
CA CYS A 121 -13.88 11.41 16.38
C CYS A 121 -14.58 10.13 16.83
N GLY A 122 -15.70 9.81 16.21
CA GLY A 122 -16.37 8.52 16.42
C GLY A 122 -15.76 7.44 15.55
N LEU A 123 -15.30 6.35 16.15
CA LEU A 123 -14.76 5.19 15.45
C LEU A 123 -15.70 3.99 15.62
N PRO A 124 -16.17 3.38 14.52
CA PRO A 124 -17.00 2.18 14.56
C PRO A 124 -16.36 1.04 15.34
N ARG A 125 -17.15 0.31 16.13
CA ARG A 125 -16.71 -0.86 16.90
C ARG A 125 -15.94 -1.88 16.05
N GLU A 126 -16.43 -2.18 14.85
CA GLU A 126 -15.82 -3.15 13.92
C GLU A 126 -14.44 -2.71 13.44
N ILE A 127 -14.24 -1.41 13.20
CA ILE A 127 -12.94 -0.88 12.77
C ILE A 127 -12.00 -0.80 13.97
N ALA A 128 -12.49 -0.30 15.11
CA ALA A 128 -11.70 -0.14 16.32
C ALA A 128 -11.13 -1.47 16.82
N ILE A 129 -11.92 -2.55 16.84
CA ILE A 129 -11.46 -3.84 17.33
C ILE A 129 -10.37 -4.46 16.47
N GLU A 130 -10.42 -4.27 15.15
CA GLU A 130 -9.37 -4.74 14.23
C GLU A 130 -8.10 -3.90 14.34
N LEU A 131 -8.23 -2.58 14.36
CA LEU A 131 -7.09 -1.67 14.46
C LEU A 131 -6.34 -1.80 15.79
N PHE A 132 -7.06 -2.04 16.89
CA PHE A 132 -6.48 -2.15 18.22
C PHE A 132 -6.34 -3.60 18.71
N GLN A 133 -6.54 -4.59 17.84
CA GLN A 133 -6.61 -6.01 18.22
C GLN A 133 -5.44 -6.47 19.08
N THR A 134 -4.21 -6.12 18.69
CA THR A 134 -2.98 -6.47 19.42
C THR A 134 -2.97 -5.90 20.84
N PHE A 135 -3.42 -4.65 21.00
CA PHE A 135 -3.48 -3.98 22.29
C PHE A 135 -4.58 -4.56 23.18
N VAL A 136 -5.72 -4.92 22.61
CA VAL A 136 -6.82 -5.60 23.31
C VAL A 136 -6.37 -6.98 23.80
N ILE A 137 -5.70 -7.78 22.96
CA ILE A 137 -5.13 -9.07 23.35
C ILE A 137 -4.19 -8.91 24.54
N ARG A 138 -3.28 -7.92 24.48
CA ARG A 138 -2.36 -7.60 25.59
C ARG A 138 -3.13 -7.21 26.86
N GLY A 139 -4.18 -6.40 26.74
CA GLY A 139 -5.04 -5.98 27.85
C GLY A 139 -5.74 -7.16 28.53
N LEU A 140 -6.33 -8.07 27.74
CA LEU A 140 -7.02 -9.27 28.23
C LEU A 140 -6.08 -10.20 29.00
N ILE A 141 -4.86 -10.41 28.49
CA ILE A 141 -3.87 -11.26 29.16
C ILE A 141 -3.36 -10.60 30.45
N ARG A 142 -3.02 -9.30 30.40
CA ARG A 142 -2.49 -8.56 31.55
C ARG A 142 -3.48 -8.50 32.72
N LYS A 143 -4.78 -8.45 32.44
CA LYS A 143 -5.85 -8.45 33.44
C LYS A 143 -6.36 -9.85 33.80
N HIS A 144 -5.70 -10.91 33.33
CA HIS A 144 -6.06 -12.31 33.58
C HIS A 144 -7.45 -12.74 33.08
N PHE A 145 -8.04 -12.00 32.12
CA PHE A 145 -9.26 -12.42 31.42
C PHE A 145 -8.98 -13.46 30.33
N ALA A 146 -7.73 -13.59 29.87
CA ALA A 146 -7.29 -14.64 28.97
C ALA A 146 -5.95 -15.23 29.43
N SER A 147 -5.81 -16.55 29.36
CA SER A 147 -4.57 -17.24 29.75
C SER A 147 -3.48 -17.18 28.68
N ASN A 148 -3.85 -17.05 27.41
CA ASN A 148 -2.93 -16.98 26.28
C ASN A 148 -3.55 -16.23 25.08
N ILE A 149 -2.75 -16.02 24.03
CA ILE A 149 -3.15 -15.30 22.81
C ILE A 149 -4.33 -16.01 22.10
N GLY A 150 -4.34 -17.34 22.08
CA GLY A 150 -5.41 -18.12 21.43
C GLY A 150 -6.77 -17.89 22.09
N VAL A 151 -6.81 -17.96 23.42
CA VAL A 151 -8.03 -17.68 24.20
C VAL A 151 -8.47 -16.24 24.00
N ALA A 152 -7.54 -15.27 24.05
CA ALA A 152 -7.86 -13.86 23.81
C ALA A 152 -8.48 -13.64 22.42
N LYS A 153 -7.93 -14.27 21.37
CA LYS A 153 -8.50 -14.22 20.01
C LYS A 153 -9.89 -14.84 19.93
N SER A 154 -10.16 -15.94 20.66
CA SER A 154 -11.50 -16.53 20.71
C SER A 154 -12.51 -15.57 21.34
N LYS A 155 -12.16 -14.95 22.48
CA LYS A 155 -13.01 -13.96 23.16
C LYS A 155 -13.35 -12.76 22.28
N ILE A 156 -12.36 -12.28 21.51
CA ILE A 156 -12.55 -11.20 20.52
C ILE A 156 -13.54 -11.63 19.42
N ARG A 157 -13.37 -12.84 18.87
CA ARG A 157 -14.25 -13.39 17.82
C ARG A 157 -15.69 -13.60 18.33
N GLU A 158 -15.84 -14.02 19.57
CA GLU A 158 -17.13 -14.21 20.26
C GLU A 158 -17.77 -12.89 20.72
N LYS A 159 -17.06 -11.76 20.58
CA LYS A 159 -17.52 -10.41 20.95
C LYS A 159 -17.98 -10.30 22.41
N GLU A 160 -17.29 -10.97 23.32
CA GLU A 160 -17.62 -10.94 24.74
C GLU A 160 -17.67 -9.50 25.29
N PRO A 161 -18.58 -9.17 26.23
CA PRO A 161 -18.74 -7.82 26.77
C PRO A 161 -17.43 -7.18 27.27
N ILE A 162 -16.59 -7.99 27.93
CA ILE A 162 -15.30 -7.55 28.48
C ILE A 162 -14.36 -6.98 27.42
N VAL A 163 -14.44 -7.46 26.18
CA VAL A 163 -13.61 -7.01 25.07
C VAL A 163 -13.85 -5.53 24.77
N TRP A 164 -15.11 -5.09 24.86
CA TRP A 164 -15.48 -3.69 24.62
C TRP A 164 -14.98 -2.76 25.74
N GLU A 165 -15.00 -3.21 26.98
CA GLU A 165 -14.45 -2.47 28.11
C GLU A 165 -12.93 -2.29 27.98
N ILE A 166 -12.20 -3.37 27.65
CA ILE A 166 -10.76 -3.30 27.39
C ILE A 166 -10.44 -2.43 26.18
N LEU A 167 -11.25 -2.51 25.12
CA LEU A 167 -11.07 -1.68 23.93
C LEU A 167 -11.24 -0.19 24.26
N GLN A 168 -12.25 0.19 25.04
CA GLN A 168 -12.43 1.58 25.49
C GLN A 168 -11.23 2.09 26.30
N GLU A 169 -10.73 1.29 27.23
CA GLU A 169 -9.55 1.63 28.03
C GLU A 169 -8.29 1.78 27.16
N VAL A 170 -8.07 0.88 26.21
CA VAL A 170 -6.93 0.94 25.28
C VAL A 170 -7.00 2.19 24.40
N MET A 171 -8.18 2.53 23.91
CA MET A 171 -8.38 3.71 23.05
C MET A 171 -8.24 5.01 23.84
N GLN A 172 -8.54 5.00 25.14
CA GLN A 172 -8.40 6.17 25.99
C GLN A 172 -6.94 6.59 26.09
N GLY A 173 -6.62 7.82 25.64
CA GLY A 173 -5.24 8.28 25.62
C GLY A 173 -4.44 7.80 24.39
N HIS A 174 -5.04 7.07 23.45
CA HIS A 174 -4.40 6.68 22.19
C HIS A 174 -5.01 7.45 21.00
N PRO A 175 -4.32 8.46 20.43
CA PRO A 175 -4.86 9.23 19.31
C PRO A 175 -4.91 8.40 18.01
N VAL A 176 -5.79 8.76 17.09
CA VAL A 176 -5.83 8.22 15.71
C VAL A 176 -5.71 9.36 14.70
N LEU A 177 -5.15 9.07 13.53
CA LEU A 177 -5.07 10.02 12.43
C LEU A 177 -6.20 9.77 11.46
N LEU A 178 -6.97 10.81 11.12
CA LEU A 178 -7.93 10.77 10.02
C LEU A 178 -7.35 11.50 8.82
N ASN A 179 -7.56 10.92 7.63
CA ASN A 179 -7.11 11.47 6.36
C ASN A 179 -8.21 11.35 5.30
N ARG A 180 -8.45 12.43 4.55
CA ARG A 180 -9.29 12.42 3.35
C ARG A 180 -8.44 12.67 2.11
N ALA A 181 -8.61 11.80 1.10
CA ALA A 181 -7.99 12.01 -0.20
C ALA A 181 -8.88 12.90 -1.09
N PRO A 182 -8.30 13.79 -1.93
CA PRO A 182 -6.88 14.11 -2.03
C PRO A 182 -6.38 15.02 -0.89
N THR A 183 -5.19 14.76 -0.37
CA THR A 183 -4.55 15.59 0.66
C THR A 183 -3.86 16.79 0.01
N LEU A 184 -4.52 17.96 0.01
CA LEU A 184 -4.00 19.18 -0.65
C LEU A 184 -3.04 19.98 0.24
N HIS A 185 -3.21 19.90 1.55
CA HIS A 185 -2.41 20.61 2.54
C HIS A 185 -2.39 19.82 3.85
N ARG A 186 -1.55 20.25 4.80
CA ARG A 186 -1.34 19.56 6.08
C ARG A 186 -2.63 19.26 6.86
N LEU A 187 -3.64 20.13 6.82
CA LEU A 187 -4.91 19.92 7.54
C LEU A 187 -5.77 18.80 6.92
N GLY A 188 -5.39 18.24 5.77
CA GLY A 188 -6.02 17.04 5.22
C GLY A 188 -5.68 15.77 6.00
N ILE A 189 -4.77 15.86 6.99
CA ILE A 189 -4.51 14.82 7.99
C ILE A 189 -4.51 15.48 9.37
N GLN A 190 -5.37 15.02 10.27
CA GLN A 190 -5.40 15.49 11.66
C GLN A 190 -5.56 14.34 12.65
N ALA A 191 -5.09 14.56 13.86
CA ALA A 191 -5.20 13.62 14.96
C ALA A 191 -6.42 13.91 15.84
N PHE A 192 -7.07 12.84 16.30
CA PHE A 192 -8.25 12.90 17.15
C PHE A 192 -8.16 11.85 18.26
N GLN A 193 -8.81 12.12 19.39
CA GLN A 193 -9.09 11.11 20.40
C GLN A 193 -10.30 10.29 19.93
N PRO A 194 -10.14 9.00 19.63
CA PRO A 194 -11.26 8.20 19.18
C PRO A 194 -12.21 7.90 20.34
N ILE A 195 -13.50 7.87 20.04
CA ILE A 195 -14.55 7.32 20.91
C ILE A 195 -15.28 6.21 20.16
N LEU A 196 -15.71 5.16 20.87
CA LEU A 196 -16.50 4.12 20.23
C LEU A 196 -17.90 4.64 19.90
N VAL A 197 -18.37 4.34 18.69
CA VAL A 197 -19.73 4.65 18.23
C VAL A 197 -20.40 3.40 17.66
N GLU A 198 -21.73 3.40 17.70
CA GLU A 198 -22.54 2.41 17.00
C GLU A 198 -22.53 2.64 15.49
N GLY A 199 -22.84 1.58 14.74
CA GLY A 199 -22.87 1.61 13.27
C GLY A 199 -21.50 1.35 12.65
N ARG A 200 -21.37 1.73 11.37
CA ARG A 200 -20.18 1.44 10.54
C ARG A 200 -19.49 2.69 9.98
N ALA A 201 -20.02 3.88 10.24
CA ALA A 201 -19.50 5.14 9.72
C ALA A 201 -18.63 5.87 10.75
N ILE A 202 -17.60 6.57 10.27
CA ILE A 202 -16.74 7.41 11.12
C ILE A 202 -17.47 8.72 11.40
N CYS A 203 -17.66 9.07 12.67
CA CYS A 203 -18.27 10.35 13.02
C CYS A 203 -17.20 11.45 13.06
N LEU A 204 -17.35 12.46 12.21
CA LEU A 204 -16.43 13.59 12.12
C LEU A 204 -17.06 14.87 12.68
N HIS A 205 -16.25 15.66 13.38
CA HIS A 205 -16.70 16.95 13.90
C HIS A 205 -16.97 17.96 12.76
N PRO A 206 -18.11 18.68 12.73
CA PRO A 206 -18.46 19.54 11.59
C PRO A 206 -17.46 20.69 11.33
N LEU A 207 -16.82 21.24 12.37
CA LEU A 207 -15.88 22.35 12.20
C LEU A 207 -14.56 21.96 11.49
N VAL A 208 -14.19 20.67 11.46
CA VAL A 208 -12.96 20.24 10.77
C VAL A 208 -13.21 19.93 9.29
N CYS A 209 -14.47 19.85 8.84
CA CYS A 209 -14.83 19.52 7.46
C CYS A 209 -14.13 20.44 6.45
N LYS A 210 -14.01 21.74 6.74
CA LYS A 210 -13.31 22.69 5.88
C LYS A 210 -11.84 22.35 5.69
N GLY A 211 -11.15 21.90 6.74
CA GLY A 211 -9.75 21.47 6.69
C GLY A 211 -9.56 20.19 5.87
N PHE A 212 -10.56 19.31 5.82
CA PHE A 212 -10.53 18.12 4.97
C PHE A 212 -11.13 18.33 3.57
N ASN A 213 -11.72 19.51 3.32
CA ASN A 213 -12.61 19.77 2.20
C ASN A 213 -13.71 18.70 2.06
N ALA A 214 -14.23 18.23 3.19
CA ALA A 214 -15.13 17.08 3.28
C ALA A 214 -16.60 17.50 3.34
N ASP A 215 -17.44 16.75 2.65
CA ASP A 215 -18.89 16.77 2.78
C ASP A 215 -19.41 15.41 3.27
N PHE A 216 -20.73 15.22 3.27
CA PHE A 216 -21.37 14.02 3.84
C PHE A 216 -22.29 13.32 2.82
N ASP A 217 -21.94 13.36 1.54
CA ASP A 217 -22.71 12.76 0.44
C ASP A 217 -22.24 11.35 0.04
N GLY A 218 -21.25 10.80 0.76
CA GLY A 218 -20.62 9.52 0.45
C GLY A 218 -19.10 9.51 0.64
N ASP A 219 -18.53 10.67 0.98
CA ASP A 219 -17.12 10.86 1.35
C ASP A 219 -16.61 9.79 2.32
N GLN A 220 -15.35 9.38 2.11
CA GLN A 220 -14.68 8.38 2.93
C GLN A 220 -13.37 8.92 3.51
N MET A 221 -13.06 8.51 4.74
CA MET A 221 -11.79 8.82 5.38
C MET A 221 -11.03 7.55 5.75
N ALA A 222 -9.72 7.61 5.54
CA ALA A 222 -8.79 6.63 6.09
C ALA A 222 -8.48 6.98 7.54
N VAL A 223 -8.31 5.95 8.36
CA VAL A 223 -7.84 6.04 9.75
C VAL A 223 -6.51 5.31 9.88
N HIS A 224 -5.57 5.87 10.64
CA HIS A 224 -4.28 5.26 10.96
C HIS A 224 -4.02 5.32 12.46
N VAL A 225 -3.42 4.27 13.03
CA VAL A 225 -3.06 4.22 14.45
C VAL A 225 -1.54 4.43 14.63
N PRO A 226 -1.11 5.55 15.24
CA PRO A 226 0.29 5.74 15.64
C PRO A 226 0.69 4.68 16.68
N LEU A 227 1.77 3.94 16.45
CA LEU A 227 2.16 2.83 17.33
C LEU A 227 3.20 3.23 18.38
N SER A 228 4.30 3.86 17.95
CA SER A 228 5.38 4.25 18.87
C SER A 228 4.96 5.41 19.77
N LEU A 229 5.64 5.57 20.91
CA LEU A 229 5.35 6.66 21.84
C LEU A 229 5.64 8.03 21.21
N GLU A 230 6.68 8.11 20.39
CA GLU A 230 7.07 9.30 19.63
C GLU A 230 5.97 9.67 18.64
N ALA A 231 5.46 8.71 17.86
CA ALA A 231 4.40 8.96 16.90
C ALA A 231 3.08 9.38 17.58
N GLN A 232 2.77 8.79 18.74
CA GLN A 232 1.62 9.22 19.55
C GLN A 232 1.81 10.63 20.11
N ALA A 233 3.04 10.98 20.53
CA ALA A 233 3.36 12.33 21.01
C ALA A 233 3.27 13.37 19.89
N GLU A 234 3.82 13.08 18.70
CA GLU A 234 3.68 13.93 17.52
C GLU A 234 2.22 14.15 17.14
N ALA A 235 1.41 13.08 17.14
CA ALA A 235 -0.02 13.17 16.88
C ALA A 235 -0.72 14.10 17.89
N ARG A 236 -0.38 14.02 19.18
CA ARG A 236 -0.98 14.83 20.25
C ARG A 236 -0.53 16.29 20.24
N LEU A 237 0.76 16.54 19.98
CA LEU A 237 1.34 17.87 20.11
C LEU A 237 1.23 18.68 18.80
N LEU A 238 1.42 18.03 17.66
CA LEU A 238 1.57 18.71 16.37
C LEU A 238 0.32 18.60 15.49
N MET A 239 -0.35 17.44 15.51
CA MET A 239 -1.41 17.13 14.53
C MET A 239 -2.82 17.20 15.08
N PHE A 240 -2.97 17.40 16.39
CA PHE A 240 -4.26 17.33 17.06
C PHE A 240 -5.18 18.47 16.61
N SER A 241 -6.45 18.17 16.38
CA SER A 241 -7.36 19.07 15.65
C SER A 241 -7.58 20.42 16.32
N HIS A 242 -7.58 20.48 17.66
CA HIS A 242 -7.75 21.76 18.38
C HIS A 242 -6.50 22.65 18.35
N THR A 243 -5.33 22.08 18.04
CA THR A 243 -4.08 22.84 17.87
C THR A 243 -3.99 23.46 16.48
N ASN A 244 -4.76 22.94 15.51
CA ASN A 244 -4.73 23.32 14.10
C ASN A 244 -6.13 23.76 13.63
N LEU A 245 -6.54 24.94 14.09
CA LEU A 245 -7.78 25.62 13.72
C LEU A 245 -7.67 26.37 12.38
#